data_AF-A0A0W1R8D3-F1
#
_entry.id   AF-A0A0W1R8D3-F1
#
_cell.length_a   1.000
_cell.length_b   1.000
_cell.length_c   1.000
_cell.angle_alpha   90.00
_cell.angle_beta   90.00
_cell.angle_gamma   90.00
#
_symmetry.space_group_name_H-M   'P 1'
#
loop_
_entity.id
_entity.type
_entity.pdbx_description
1 polymer ?
#
loop_
_entity_poly.entity_id
_entity_poly.type
_entity_poly.pdbx_seq_one_letter_code
_entity_poly.pdbx_strand_id
1 'polypeptide(L)'
;MRRLFALLGIGLLLATAGLLAFGGTPHEATTWFWLACLGLSGLSFTVSAFRDEVTVGSNSLRWYVFAGVGDIFLAAATFVLSIGDVLSGAPTEVLIGSVAGALGALFLAFIGVDYVRGGVHMDLSAFA
;
A
#
# COMPACT_ATOMS: atom_id res chain seq x y z
N MET A 1 17.09 -5.62 3.36
CA MET A 1 15.95 -4.81 2.85
C MET A 1 14.86 -4.50 3.86
N ARG A 2 14.73 -5.24 4.97
CA ARG A 2 13.70 -5.01 6.01
C ARG A 2 13.62 -3.61 6.60
N ARG A 3 14.74 -2.88 6.63
CA ARG A 3 14.76 -1.46 7.04
C ARG A 3 13.93 -0.56 6.12
N LEU A 4 13.84 -0.88 4.83
CA LEU A 4 12.99 -0.15 3.88
C LEU A 4 11.51 -0.39 4.18
N PHE A 5 11.10 -1.64 4.45
CA PHE A 5 9.73 -1.94 4.88
C PHE A 5 9.39 -1.29 6.23
N ALA A 6 10.35 -1.22 7.17
CA ALA A 6 10.14 -0.51 8.44
C ALA A 6 9.96 0.99 8.21
N LEU A 7 10.82 1.62 7.41
CA LEU A 7 10.74 3.04 7.08
C LEU A 7 9.44 3.36 6.35
N LEU A 8 9.07 2.55 5.37
CA LEU A 8 7.85 2.73 4.58
C LEU A 8 6.60 2.50 5.43
N GLY A 9 6.59 1.42 6.24
CA GLY A 9 5.49 1.12 7.16
C GLY A 9 5.27 2.22 8.19
N ILE A 10 6.32 2.60 8.93
CA ILE A 10 6.25 3.67 9.93
C ILE A 10 5.90 5.01 9.26
N GLY A 11 6.50 5.31 8.11
CA GLY A 11 6.23 6.53 7.36
C GLY A 11 4.77 6.65 6.94
N LEU A 12 4.18 5.58 6.41
CA LEU A 12 2.76 5.53 6.04
C LEU A 12 1.86 5.67 7.28
N LEU A 13 2.19 5.01 8.40
CA LEU A 13 1.43 5.17 9.63
C LEU A 13 1.48 6.60 10.17
N LEU A 14 2.65 7.22 10.16
CA LEU A 14 2.82 8.62 10.55
C LEU A 14 2.07 9.56 9.61
N ALA A 15 2.08 9.29 8.30
CA ALA A 15 1.33 10.05 7.32
C ALA A 15 -0.19 9.94 7.57
N THR A 16 -0.73 8.72 7.73
CA THR A 16 -2.15 8.51 8.06
C THR A 16 -2.53 9.21 9.36
N ALA A 17 -1.72 9.04 10.41
CA ALA A 17 -1.96 9.66 11.71
C ALA A 17 -1.92 11.19 11.63
N GLY A 18 -0.94 11.75 10.90
CA GLY A 18 -0.83 13.19 10.68
C GLY A 18 -2.02 13.75 9.90
N LEU A 19 -2.45 13.07 8.84
CA LEU A 19 -3.62 13.46 8.06
C LEU A 19 -4.90 13.44 8.89
N LEU A 20 -5.09 12.44 9.76
CA LEU A 20 -6.23 12.39 10.67
C LEU A 20 -6.15 13.47 11.76
N ALA A 21 -4.96 13.73 12.30
CA ALA A 21 -4.77 14.71 13.37
C ALA A 21 -4.93 16.15 12.88
N PHE A 22 -4.47 16.47 11.67
CA PHE A 22 -4.41 17.84 11.14
C PHE A 22 -5.42 18.12 10.02
N GLY A 23 -5.90 17.11 9.31
CA GLY A 23 -6.81 17.25 8.17
C GLY A 23 -8.30 17.35 8.55
N GLY A 24 -8.63 17.12 9.82
CA GLY A 24 -10.02 17.08 10.29
C GLY A 24 -10.77 15.82 9.85
N THR A 25 -12.05 15.74 10.19
CA THR A 25 -12.89 14.58 9.87
C THR A 25 -13.25 14.56 8.39
N PRO A 26 -12.89 13.52 7.62
CA PRO A 26 -13.29 13.43 6.23
C PRO A 26 -14.81 13.35 6.07
N HIS A 27 -15.34 14.12 5.11
CA HIS A 27 -16.77 14.13 4.77
C HIS A 27 -17.14 13.12 3.68
N GLU A 28 -16.16 12.69 2.88
CA GLU A 28 -16.37 11.76 1.77
C GLU A 28 -15.94 10.35 2.14
N ALA A 29 -16.74 9.35 1.74
CA ALA A 29 -16.42 7.94 1.95
C ALA A 29 -15.12 7.53 1.25
N THR A 30 -14.83 8.14 0.10
CA THR A 30 -13.61 7.92 -0.68
C THR A 30 -12.35 8.28 0.11
N THR A 31 -12.36 9.39 0.84
CA THR A 31 -11.24 9.81 1.69
C THR A 31 -11.03 8.85 2.87
N TRP A 32 -12.12 8.38 3.48
CA TRP A 32 -12.05 7.36 4.52
C TRP A 32 -11.46 6.04 4.01
N PHE A 33 -11.90 5.58 2.85
CA PHE A 33 -11.36 4.40 2.20
C PHE A 33 -9.86 4.56 1.92
N TRP A 34 -9.46 5.70 1.34
CA TRP A 34 -8.07 6.02 1.05
C TRP A 34 -7.19 6.00 2.31
N LEU A 35 -7.60 6.69 3.38
CA LEU A 35 -6.88 6.70 4.66
C LEU A 35 -6.79 5.30 5.29
N ALA A 36 -7.88 4.53 5.23
CA ALA A 36 -7.91 3.16 5.75
C ALA A 36 -6.93 2.27 4.99
N CYS A 37 -6.93 2.31 3.66
CA CYS A 37 -5.97 1.57 2.83
C CYS A 37 -4.52 2.00 3.13
N LEU A 38 -4.26 3.30 3.29
CA LEU A 38 -2.92 3.80 3.59
C LEU A 38 -2.42 3.34 4.97
N GLY A 39 -3.30 3.38 5.98
CA GLY A 39 -3.03 2.86 7.33
C GLY A 39 -2.80 1.35 7.34
N LEU A 40 -3.67 0.58 6.68
CA LEU A 40 -3.54 -0.88 6.57
C LEU A 40 -2.24 -1.28 5.85
N SER A 41 -1.90 -0.56 4.78
CA SER A 41 -0.63 -0.73 4.08
C SER A 41 0.56 -0.49 5.03
N GLY A 42 0.55 0.61 5.78
CA GLY A 42 1.57 0.92 6.78
C GLY A 42 1.72 -0.17 7.85
N LEU A 43 0.61 -0.70 8.36
CA LEU A 43 0.60 -1.82 9.31
C LEU A 43 1.22 -3.07 8.70
N SER A 44 0.79 -3.45 7.49
CA SER A 44 1.29 -4.64 6.78
C SER A 44 2.79 -4.58 6.52
N PHE A 45 3.32 -3.43 6.08
CA PHE A 45 4.76 -3.26 5.91
C PHE A 45 5.53 -3.27 7.22
N THR A 46 4.95 -2.70 8.28
CA THR A 46 5.54 -2.74 9.63
C THR A 46 5.64 -4.19 10.13
N VAL A 47 4.58 -4.98 9.98
CA VAL A 47 4.57 -6.41 10.34
C VAL A 47 5.63 -7.17 9.53
N SER A 48 5.66 -6.97 8.21
CA SER A 48 6.65 -7.55 7.30
C SER A 48 8.10 -7.23 7.70
N ALA A 49 8.35 -6.03 8.23
CA ALA A 49 9.68 -5.60 8.63
C ALA A 49 10.18 -6.25 9.93
N PHE A 50 9.27 -6.49 10.88
CA PHE A 50 9.62 -6.93 12.24
C PHE A 50 9.34 -8.42 12.51
N ARG A 51 8.56 -9.09 11.65
CA ARG A 51 8.18 -10.49 11.82
C ARG A 51 8.53 -11.29 10.58
N ASP A 52 9.36 -12.30 10.75
CA ASP A 52 9.73 -13.28 9.70
C ASP A 52 8.52 -14.09 9.27
N GLU A 53 7.69 -14.39 10.26
CA GLU A 53 6.57 -15.29 10.16
C GLU A 53 5.54 -14.89 11.21
N VAL A 54 4.26 -14.95 10.84
CA VAL A 54 3.12 -14.64 11.70
C VAL A 54 2.14 -15.80 11.60
N THR A 55 1.83 -16.38 12.74
CA THR A 55 0.87 -17.47 12.84
C THR A 55 -0.54 -16.90 12.85
N VAL A 56 -1.36 -17.30 11.88
CA VAL A 56 -2.78 -16.90 11.79
C VAL A 56 -3.64 -18.16 11.81
N GLY A 57 -4.22 -18.46 12.97
CA GLY A 57 -4.93 -19.71 13.20
C GLY A 57 -3.98 -20.91 13.11
N SER A 58 -4.27 -21.85 12.21
CA SER A 58 -3.41 -23.02 11.93
C SER A 58 -2.34 -22.75 10.87
N ASN A 59 -2.33 -21.56 10.26
CA ASN A 59 -1.49 -21.28 9.09
C ASN A 59 -0.26 -20.43 9.42
N SER A 60 0.85 -20.87 8.81
CA SER A 60 2.18 -20.28 8.81
C SER A 60 2.39 -19.11 7.80
N LEU A 61 2.14 -17.82 8.08
CA LEU A 61 2.31 -16.78 7.04
C LEU A 61 3.68 -16.11 7.09
N ARG A 62 4.47 -16.24 6.00
CA ARG A 62 5.80 -15.63 5.86
C ARG A 62 5.70 -14.11 5.61
N TRP A 63 6.76 -13.38 5.99
CA TRP A 63 6.85 -11.91 5.93
C TRP A 63 6.43 -11.29 4.58
N TYR A 64 6.78 -11.92 3.45
CA TYR A 64 6.49 -11.39 2.12
C TYR A 64 4.99 -11.36 1.80
N VAL A 65 4.18 -12.21 2.45
CA VAL A 65 2.72 -12.17 2.30
C VAL A 65 2.21 -10.83 2.85
N PHE A 66 2.74 -10.38 3.98
CA PHE A 66 2.40 -9.09 4.56
C PHE A 66 2.92 -7.94 3.70
N ALA A 67 4.13 -8.04 3.14
CA ALA A 67 4.62 -7.06 2.17
C ALA A 67 3.65 -6.92 0.98
N GLY A 68 3.25 -8.04 0.39
CA GLY A 68 2.35 -8.05 -0.77
C GLY A 68 0.94 -7.54 -0.46
N VAL A 69 0.40 -7.85 0.72
CA VAL A 69 -0.86 -7.24 1.19
C VAL A 69 -0.71 -5.73 1.36
N GLY A 70 0.44 -5.27 1.88
CA GLY A 70 0.77 -3.85 1.98
C GLY A 70 0.79 -3.16 0.63
N ASP A 71 1.41 -3.78 -0.38
CA ASP A 71 1.44 -3.29 -1.76
C ASP A 71 0.04 -3.22 -2.38
N ILE A 72 -0.81 -4.21 -2.16
CA ILE A 72 -2.20 -4.22 -2.65
C ILE A 72 -3.01 -3.07 -2.05
N PHE A 73 -2.89 -2.82 -0.75
CA PHE A 73 -3.58 -1.70 -0.12
C PHE A 73 -3.05 -0.34 -0.58
N LEU A 74 -1.73 -0.21 -0.75
CA LEU A 74 -1.12 1.01 -1.27
C LEU A 74 -1.54 1.26 -2.72
N ALA A 75 -1.62 0.21 -3.53
CA ALA A 75 -2.14 0.26 -4.88
C ALA A 75 -3.60 0.71 -4.90
N ALA A 76 -4.46 0.14 -4.04
CA ALA A 76 -5.86 0.53 -3.95
C ALA A 76 -6.02 2.02 -3.57
N ALA A 77 -5.27 2.49 -2.57
CA ALA A 77 -5.25 3.89 -2.17
C ALA A 77 -4.82 4.80 -3.34
N THR A 78 -3.69 4.47 -3.97
CA THR A 78 -3.12 5.26 -5.07
C THR A 78 -4.05 5.29 -6.28
N PHE A 79 -4.66 4.15 -6.62
CA PHE A 79 -5.57 4.02 -7.75
C PHE A 79 -6.83 4.85 -7.56
N VAL A 80 -7.47 4.79 -6.38
CA VAL A 80 -8.68 5.56 -6.08
C VAL A 80 -8.44 7.07 -6.16
N LEU A 81 -7.31 7.53 -5.62
CA LEU A 81 -6.93 8.95 -5.73
C LEU A 81 -6.72 9.35 -7.19
N SER A 82 -5.89 8.58 -7.91
CA SER A 82 -5.49 8.86 -9.29
C SER A 82 -6.67 8.82 -10.25
N ILE A 83 -7.57 7.85 -10.12
CA ILE A 83 -8.74 7.75 -10.99
C ILE A 83 -9.77 8.84 -10.66
N GLY A 84 -9.88 9.25 -9.39
CA GLY A 84 -10.72 10.36 -8.97
C GLY A 84 -10.35 11.66 -9.69
N ASP A 85 -9.05 11.97 -9.73
CA ASP A 85 -8.54 13.15 -10.46
C ASP A 85 -8.87 13.08 -11.96
N VAL A 86 -8.64 11.92 -12.60
CA VAL A 86 -8.92 11.72 -14.02
C VAL A 86 -10.42 11.89 -14.32
N LEU A 87 -11.29 11.30 -13.50
CA LEU A 87 -12.74 11.35 -13.68
C LEU A 87 -13.33 12.73 -13.37
N SER A 88 -12.71 13.49 -12.46
CA SER A 88 -13.11 14.86 -12.12
C SER A 88 -12.71 15.90 -13.16
N GLY A 89 -11.91 15.51 -14.17
CA GLY A 89 -11.42 16.43 -15.20
C GLY A 89 -10.33 17.36 -14.69
N ALA A 90 -9.38 16.83 -13.91
CA ALA A 90 -8.25 17.59 -13.39
C ALA A 90 -7.47 18.35 -14.49
N PRO A 91 -6.81 19.47 -14.16
CA PRO A 91 -5.97 20.21 -15.10
C PRO A 91 -4.93 19.31 -15.78
N THR A 92 -4.55 19.61 -17.02
CA THR A 92 -3.62 18.78 -17.82
C THR A 92 -2.30 18.46 -17.09
N GLU A 93 -1.81 19.41 -16.29
CA GLU A 93 -0.59 19.25 -15.48
C GLU A 93 -0.72 18.15 -14.43
N VAL A 94 -1.90 18.03 -13.81
CA VAL A 94 -2.22 17.00 -12.81
C VAL A 94 -2.55 15.68 -13.52
N LEU A 95 -3.22 15.73 -14.67
CA LEU A 95 -3.69 14.56 -15.41
C LEU A 95 -2.56 13.58 -15.76
N ILE A 96 -1.38 14.08 -16.17
CA ILE A 96 -0.22 13.23 -16.47
C ILE A 96 0.20 12.45 -15.21
N GLY A 97 0.28 13.14 -14.07
CA GLY A 97 0.60 12.54 -12.78
C GLY A 97 -0.42 11.50 -12.35
N SER A 98 -1.72 11.80 -12.50
CA SER A 98 -2.80 10.89 -12.14
C SER A 98 -2.84 9.65 -13.05
N VAL A 99 -2.61 9.78 -14.36
CA VAL A 99 -2.51 8.62 -15.25
C VAL A 99 -1.30 7.75 -14.91
N ALA A 100 -0.14 8.37 -14.68
CA ALA A 100 1.05 7.66 -14.23
C ALA A 100 0.84 6.97 -12.87
N GLY A 101 0.17 7.64 -11.94
CA GLY A 101 -0.20 7.10 -10.63
C GLY A 101 -1.13 5.90 -10.72
N ALA A 102 -2.14 5.96 -11.59
CA ALA A 102 -3.06 4.84 -11.83
C ALA A 102 -2.33 3.63 -12.43
N LEU A 103 -1.44 3.83 -13.41
CA LEU A 103 -0.63 2.76 -13.98
C LEU A 103 0.36 2.19 -12.96
N GLY A 104 1.01 3.06 -12.18
CA GLY A 104 1.90 2.66 -11.09
C GLY A 104 1.17 1.84 -10.02
N ALA A 105 -0.07 2.19 -9.71
CA ALA A 105 -0.92 1.44 -8.80
C ALA A 105 -1.23 0.03 -9.33
N LEU A 106 -1.54 -0.11 -10.62
CA LEU A 106 -1.75 -1.43 -11.24
C LEU A 106 -0.49 -2.29 -11.19
N PHE A 107 0.67 -1.68 -11.47
CA PHE A 107 1.96 -2.35 -11.35
C PHE A 107 2.21 -2.81 -9.91
N LEU A 108 1.98 -1.93 -8.94
CA LEU A 108 2.14 -2.26 -7.52
C LEU A 108 1.18 -3.37 -7.06
N ALA A 109 -0.07 -3.36 -7.54
CA ALA A 109 -1.02 -4.44 -7.28
C ALA A 109 -0.53 -5.77 -7.84
N PHE A 110 0.06 -5.78 -9.04
CA PHE A 110 0.65 -6.98 -9.63
C PHE A 110 1.79 -7.53 -8.76
N ILE A 111 2.71 -6.67 -8.29
CA ILE A 111 3.78 -7.06 -7.36
C ILE A 111 3.20 -7.67 -6.09
N GLY A 112 2.24 -6.99 -5.48
CA GLY A 112 1.64 -7.44 -4.23
C GLY A 112 0.93 -8.78 -4.36
N VAL A 113 0.20 -9.00 -5.46
CA VAL A 113 -0.44 -10.28 -5.76
C VAL A 113 0.58 -11.39 -5.98
N ASP A 114 1.69 -11.11 -6.68
CA ASP A 114 2.76 -12.09 -6.88
C ASP A 114 3.40 -12.49 -5.55
N TYR A 115 3.67 -11.53 -4.66
CA TYR A 115 4.21 -11.77 -3.33
C TYR A 115 3.26 -12.63 -2.50
N VAL A 116 1.97 -12.31 -2.47
CA VAL A 116 0.95 -13.12 -1.75
C VAL A 116 0.89 -14.56 -2.27
N ARG A 117 1.16 -14.77 -3.57
CA ARG A 117 1.22 -16.10 -4.19
C ARG A 117 2.53 -16.85 -3.97
N GLY A 118 3.50 -16.25 -3.27
CA GLY A 118 4.79 -16.87 -2.99
C GLY A 118 5.89 -16.50 -3.97
N GLY A 119 5.75 -15.41 -4.74
CA GLY A 119 6.78 -14.89 -5.63
C GLY A 119 7.03 -15.77 -6.84
N VAL A 120 5.99 -15.99 -7.65
CA VAL A 120 6.10 -16.82 -8.86
C VAL A 120 6.94 -16.13 -9.93
N HIS A 121 6.87 -14.80 -9.99
CA HIS A 121 7.60 -13.98 -10.97
C HIS A 121 8.79 -13.24 -10.34
N MET A 122 8.70 -12.88 -9.06
CA MET A 122 9.81 -12.26 -8.32
C MET A 122 10.48 -13.26 -7.39
N ASP A 123 11.81 -13.42 -7.56
CA ASP A 123 12.59 -14.27 -6.68
C ASP A 123 12.68 -13.68 -5.26
N LEU A 124 11.92 -14.28 -4.34
CA LEU A 124 11.89 -13.88 -2.94
C LEU A 124 13.14 -14.32 -2.17
N SER A 125 13.94 -15.25 -2.71
CA SER A 125 15.17 -15.73 -2.08
C SER A 125 16.31 -14.70 -2.14
N ALA A 126 16.27 -13.79 -3.12
CA ALA A 126 17.18 -12.65 -3.21
C ALA A 126 16.98 -11.62 -2.09
N PHE A 127 15.86 -11.70 -1.37
CA PHE A 127 15.49 -10.77 -0.30
C PHE A 127 15.53 -11.39 1.10
N ALA A 128 15.92 -12.66 1.21
CA ALA A 128 16.07 -13.41 2.46
C ALA A 128 17.36 -13.03 3.21
#